data_AF-F8PTM9-F1
#
_entry.id   AF-F8PTM9-F1
#
_cell.length_a   1.000
_cell.length_b   1.000
_cell.length_c   1.000
_cell.angle_alpha   90.00
_cell.angle_beta   90.00
_cell.angle_gamma   90.00
#
_symmetry.space_group_name_H-M   'P 1'
#
loop_
_entity.id
_entity.type
_entity.pdbx_description
1 polymer ?
#
loop_
_entity_poly.entity_id
_entity_poly.type
_entity_poly.pdbx_seq_one_letter_code
_entity_poly.pdbx_strand_id
1 'polypeptide(L)'
;MSSQTPDVNTLLYNMCAQILALTTQLAELQANPPAAAPLVEKKFNKKVEVVADPGTFEGDRARFAKWWIKLQIWVKANWGAFSDDFEVATVVLSRLKRPAAGHYTQVRLQEYYIAGVWPTWDNLKVEIEKYLKPQAERDWARQQICSFKQGNMRTDNFVTRFLALPTQGGLGNEHAVELLEHNVNPPHCRTALSAGYEELKTSPKQRRRFEK
;
A
#
# COMPACT_ATOMS: atom_id res chain seq x y z
N MET A 1 -46.95 -29.30 -3.58
CA MET A 1 -45.47 -29.33 -3.58
C MET A 1 -45.01 -28.67 -2.29
N SER A 2 -44.49 -29.45 -1.34
CA SER A 2 -44.09 -28.94 -0.01
C SER A 2 -42.57 -28.78 0.02
N SER A 3 -42.11 -27.55 0.20
CA SER A 3 -40.69 -27.21 0.25
C SER A 3 -40.12 -27.60 1.62
N GLN A 4 -39.23 -28.59 1.65
CA GLN A 4 -38.45 -28.94 2.84
C GLN A 4 -37.45 -27.82 3.13
N THR A 5 -37.68 -27.07 4.20
CA THR A 5 -36.66 -26.20 4.78
C THR A 5 -35.55 -27.06 5.39
N PRO A 6 -34.27 -26.79 5.10
CA PRO A 6 -33.16 -27.55 5.67
C PRO A 6 -33.14 -27.35 7.18
N ASP A 7 -33.10 -28.46 7.92
CA ASP A 7 -33.03 -28.49 9.37
C ASP A 7 -31.72 -27.84 9.85
N VAL A 8 -31.84 -26.65 10.44
CA VAL A 8 -30.72 -25.81 10.90
C VAL A 8 -29.84 -26.55 11.92
N ASN A 9 -30.43 -27.46 12.70
CA ASN A 9 -29.70 -28.26 13.68
C ASN A 9 -28.79 -29.30 13.00
N THR A 10 -29.26 -29.92 11.93
CA THR A 10 -28.44 -30.82 11.10
C THR A 10 -27.27 -30.07 10.45
N LEU A 11 -27.49 -28.84 9.98
CA LEU A 11 -26.42 -28.03 9.41
C LEU A 11 -25.35 -27.67 10.47
N LEU A 12 -25.78 -27.23 11.65
CA LEU A 12 -24.89 -26.89 12.76
C LEU A 12 -24.08 -28.11 13.21
N TYR A 13 -24.72 -29.27 13.32
CA TYR A 13 -24.05 -30.52 13.67
C TYR A 13 -22.99 -30.91 12.64
N ASN A 14 -23.30 -30.80 11.35
CA ASN A 14 -22.36 -31.11 10.28
C ASN A 14 -21.17 -30.15 10.24
N MET A 15 -21.41 -28.86 10.52
CA MET A 15 -20.33 -27.87 10.61
C MET A 15 -19.40 -28.16 11.79
N CYS A 16 -19.95 -28.48 12.97
CA CYS A 16 -19.16 -28.88 14.13
C CYS A 16 -18.31 -30.14 13.84
N ALA A 17 -18.88 -31.12 13.14
CA ALA A 17 -18.15 -32.33 12.75
C ALA A 17 -16.99 -32.04 11.78
N GLN A 18 -17.19 -31.14 10.81
CA GLN A 18 -16.13 -30.75 9.87
C GLN A 18 -15.00 -29.97 10.55
N ILE A 19 -15.34 -29.04 11.46
CA ILE A 19 -14.32 -28.30 12.23
C ILE A 19 -13.50 -29.27 13.07
N LEU A 20 -14.13 -30.28 13.70
CA LEU A 20 -13.43 -31.28 14.48
C LEU A 20 -12.48 -32.12 13.59
N ALA A 21 -12.94 -32.56 12.43
CA ALA A 21 -12.14 -33.33 11.49
C ALA A 21 -10.90 -32.56 10.99
N LEU A 22 -11.09 -31.28 10.63
CA LEU A 22 -9.98 -30.41 10.21
C LEU A 22 -8.99 -30.14 11.35
N THR A 23 -9.50 -29.98 12.58
CA THR A 23 -8.65 -29.77 13.77
C THR A 23 -7.81 -31.01 14.07
N THR A 24 -8.39 -32.21 13.93
CA THR A 24 -7.67 -33.48 14.10
C THR A 24 -6.60 -33.66 13.02
N GLN A 25 -6.90 -33.37 11.75
CA GLN A 25 -5.91 -33.43 10.67
C GLN A 25 -4.75 -32.44 10.89
N LEU A 26 -5.04 -31.24 11.39
CA LEU A 26 -4.02 -30.25 11.71
C LEU A 26 -3.12 -30.72 12.87
N ALA A 27 -3.71 -31.35 13.90
CA ALA A 27 -2.97 -31.91 15.03
C ALA A 27 -2.09 -33.10 14.62
N GLU A 28 -2.55 -33.96 13.71
CA GLU A 28 -1.76 -35.08 13.16
C GLU A 28 -0.55 -34.58 12.35
N LEU A 29 -0.71 -33.51 11.57
CA LEU A 29 0.38 -32.85 10.85
C LEU A 29 1.39 -32.16 11.79
N GLN A 30 0.95 -31.75 13.00
CA GLN A 30 1.83 -31.18 14.04
C GLN A 30 2.49 -32.24 14.92
N ALA A 31 1.86 -33.41 15.10
CA ALA A 31 2.36 -34.51 15.93
C ALA A 31 3.43 -35.35 15.23
N ASN A 32 3.46 -35.37 13.89
CA ASN A 32 4.53 -35.98 13.09
C ASN A 32 5.30 -34.89 12.33
N PRO A 33 6.30 -34.23 12.96
CA PRO A 33 7.24 -33.45 12.18
C PRO A 33 7.94 -34.42 11.21
N PRO A 34 7.98 -34.13 9.89
CA PRO A 34 8.95 -34.83 9.05
C PRO A 34 10.30 -34.62 9.72
N ALA A 35 11.00 -35.73 10.02
CA ALA A 35 12.35 -35.72 10.56
C ALA A 35 13.11 -34.60 9.87
N ALA A 36 13.60 -33.63 10.65
CA ALA A 36 14.07 -32.35 10.16
C ALA A 36 15.00 -32.53 8.96
N ALA A 37 14.44 -32.50 7.75
CA ALA A 37 15.16 -32.01 6.62
C ALA A 37 15.51 -30.59 7.05
N PRO A 38 16.79 -30.20 7.04
CA PRO A 38 17.15 -28.85 7.40
C PRO A 38 16.27 -27.98 6.53
N LEU A 39 15.41 -27.16 7.14
CA LEU A 39 14.87 -26.00 6.48
C LEU A 39 16.13 -25.26 6.07
N VAL A 40 16.56 -25.47 4.82
CA VAL A 40 17.67 -24.75 4.24
C VAL A 40 17.13 -23.33 4.25
N GLU A 41 17.43 -22.60 5.33
CA GLU A 41 17.63 -21.18 5.25
C GLU A 41 18.53 -21.06 4.05
N LYS A 42 17.92 -20.71 2.91
CA LYS A 42 18.61 -20.42 1.67
C LYS A 42 19.35 -19.14 2.00
N LYS A 43 20.47 -19.33 2.70
CA LYS A 43 21.42 -18.30 3.07
C LYS A 43 21.71 -17.64 1.74
N PHE A 44 21.31 -16.38 1.61
CA PHE A 44 21.47 -15.58 0.40
C PHE A 44 22.99 -15.39 0.18
N ASN A 45 23.66 -16.46 -0.21
CA ASN A 45 25.09 -16.56 -0.42
C ASN A 45 25.35 -16.12 -1.86
N LYS A 46 25.03 -14.86 -2.14
CA LYS A 46 25.67 -14.12 -3.21
C LYS A 46 25.64 -12.66 -2.81
N LYS A 47 26.79 -12.17 -2.32
CA LYS A 47 27.16 -10.75 -2.16
C LYS A 47 26.35 -9.92 -3.17
N VAL A 48 25.51 -8.99 -2.74
CA VAL A 48 25.95 -7.72 -2.15
C VAL A 48 24.92 -7.23 -1.11
N GLU A 49 25.32 -7.17 0.16
CA GLU A 49 24.59 -6.53 1.26
C GLU A 49 24.76 -4.99 1.15
N VAL A 50 24.20 -4.37 0.10
CA VAL A 50 24.21 -2.89 -0.02
C VAL A 50 23.09 -2.26 0.82
N VAL A 51 22.04 -3.02 1.15
CA VAL A 51 20.90 -2.54 1.95
C VAL A 51 20.55 -3.56 3.03
N ALA A 52 20.60 -3.15 4.29
CA ALA A 52 20.25 -3.97 5.45
C ALA A 52 18.77 -4.39 5.43
N ASP A 53 18.46 -5.58 5.96
CA ASP A 53 17.08 -6.06 6.12
C ASP A 53 16.27 -5.04 6.96
N PRO A 54 15.10 -4.57 6.49
CA PRO A 54 14.23 -3.66 7.24
C PRO A 54 13.70 -4.24 8.55
N GLY A 55 13.79 -5.56 8.75
CA GLY A 55 13.22 -6.26 9.89
C GLY A 55 11.70 -6.39 9.80
N THR A 56 11.08 -6.88 10.88
CA THR A 56 9.63 -7.11 10.92
C THR A 56 8.84 -5.86 11.29
N PHE A 57 7.70 -5.64 10.67
CA PHE A 57 6.71 -4.65 11.07
C PHE A 57 5.78 -5.24 12.13
N GLU A 58 5.67 -4.57 13.28
CA GLU A 58 4.87 -5.03 14.42
C GLU A 58 3.50 -4.33 14.55
N GLY A 59 3.13 -3.50 13.58
CA GLY A 59 1.82 -2.82 13.58
C GLY A 59 1.80 -1.42 14.17
N ASP A 60 2.95 -0.85 14.60
CA ASP A 60 3.02 0.57 14.98
C ASP A 60 2.83 1.45 13.74
N ARG A 61 1.60 1.98 13.63
CA ARG A 61 1.12 2.82 12.55
C ARG A 61 2.01 4.04 12.27
N ALA A 62 2.56 4.68 13.31
CA ALA A 62 3.44 5.84 13.14
C ALA A 62 4.82 5.48 12.56
N ARG A 63 5.20 4.20 12.62
CA ARG A 63 6.46 3.69 12.06
C ARG A 63 6.27 3.04 10.69
N PHE A 64 5.04 2.88 10.22
CA PHE A 64 4.74 2.23 8.94
C PHE A 64 5.46 2.92 7.80
N ALA A 65 5.35 4.25 7.65
CA ALA A 65 6.00 4.98 6.56
C ALA A 65 7.53 4.78 6.53
N LYS A 66 8.19 4.84 7.70
CA LYS A 66 9.64 4.66 7.83
C LYS A 66 10.08 3.23 7.55
N TRP A 67 9.30 2.25 8.00
CA TRP A 67 9.60 0.83 7.74
C TRP A 67 9.30 0.45 6.29
N TRP A 68 8.18 0.91 5.75
CA TRP A 68 7.70 0.62 4.41
C TRP A 68 8.69 1.08 3.34
N ILE A 69 9.22 2.30 3.45
CA ILE A 69 10.23 2.78 2.49
C ILE A 69 11.53 1.99 2.56
N LYS A 70 11.96 1.55 3.76
CA LYS A 70 13.12 0.67 3.91
C LYS A 70 12.89 -0.68 3.24
N LEU A 71 11.70 -1.25 3.40
CA LEU A 71 11.33 -2.50 2.76
C LEU A 71 11.29 -2.38 1.23
N GLN A 72 10.70 -1.32 0.69
CA GLN A 72 10.66 -1.09 -0.76
C GLN A 72 12.06 -0.98 -1.36
N ILE A 73 12.97 -0.24 -0.71
CA ILE A 73 14.37 -0.12 -1.12
C ILE A 73 15.06 -1.50 -1.05
N TRP A 74 14.84 -2.24 0.03
CA TRP A 74 15.42 -3.57 0.21
C TRP A 74 14.95 -4.56 -0.86
N VAL A 75 13.65 -4.62 -1.18
CA VAL A 75 13.12 -5.48 -2.26
C VAL A 75 13.73 -5.09 -3.61
N LYS A 76 13.81 -3.79 -3.93
CA LYS A 76 14.44 -3.29 -5.17
C LYS A 76 15.93 -3.66 -5.25
N ALA A 77 16.68 -3.52 -4.16
CA ALA A 77 18.09 -3.84 -4.10
C ALA A 77 18.35 -5.36 -4.23
N ASN A 78 17.44 -6.18 -3.74
CA ASN A 78 17.52 -7.64 -3.79
C ASN A 78 16.73 -8.25 -4.97
N TRP A 79 16.26 -7.44 -5.93
CA TRP A 79 15.33 -7.89 -6.97
C TRP A 79 15.82 -9.12 -7.74
N GLY A 80 17.10 -9.14 -8.11
CA GLY A 80 17.71 -10.25 -8.85
C GLY A 80 17.90 -11.54 -8.05
N ALA A 81 17.59 -11.55 -6.75
CA ALA A 81 17.60 -12.74 -5.92
C ALA A 81 16.23 -13.44 -5.84
N PHE A 82 15.15 -12.77 -6.29
CA PHE A 82 13.81 -13.35 -6.37
C PHE A 82 13.60 -13.97 -7.76
N SER A 83 13.04 -15.16 -7.77
CA SER A 83 12.80 -15.97 -8.96
C SER A 83 11.44 -15.68 -9.60
N ASP A 84 10.45 -15.31 -8.78
CA ASP A 84 9.07 -15.08 -9.18
C ASP A 84 8.31 -14.16 -8.19
N ASP A 85 7.07 -13.83 -8.53
CA ASP A 85 6.17 -13.03 -7.69
C ASP A 85 5.81 -13.73 -6.37
N PHE A 86 5.84 -15.06 -6.33
CA PHE A 86 5.62 -15.84 -5.11
C PHE A 86 6.73 -15.57 -4.08
N GLU A 87 8.00 -15.64 -4.48
CA GLU A 87 9.14 -15.38 -3.60
C GLU A 87 9.09 -13.94 -3.07
N VAL A 88 8.78 -12.96 -3.92
CA VAL A 88 8.63 -11.56 -3.47
C VAL A 88 7.49 -11.43 -2.46
N ALA A 89 6.31 -11.96 -2.77
CA ALA A 89 5.13 -11.83 -1.93
C ALA A 89 5.31 -12.51 -0.58
N THR A 90 5.82 -13.74 -0.55
CA THR A 90 6.05 -14.49 0.70
C THR A 90 7.09 -13.82 1.59
N VAL A 91 8.19 -13.34 1.01
CA VAL A 91 9.27 -12.64 1.74
C VAL A 91 8.75 -11.34 2.35
N VAL A 92 7.92 -10.57 1.62
CA VAL A 92 7.31 -9.34 2.11
C VAL A 92 6.28 -9.63 3.22
N LEU A 93 5.37 -10.57 2.96
CA LEU A 93 4.30 -10.96 3.88
C LEU A 93 4.86 -11.55 5.19
N SER A 94 5.93 -12.35 5.14
CA SER A 94 6.58 -12.92 6.34
C SER A 94 7.14 -11.86 7.31
N ARG A 95 7.40 -10.64 6.82
CA ARG A 95 7.88 -9.51 7.62
C ARG A 95 6.75 -8.71 8.28
N LEU A 96 5.49 -8.98 7.94
CA LEU A 96 4.32 -8.41 8.60
C LEU A 96 3.87 -9.32 9.74
N LYS A 97 4.17 -8.98 11.00
CA LYS A 97 3.86 -9.81 12.18
C LYS A 97 2.92 -9.10 13.18
N ARG A 98 2.30 -9.86 14.11
CA ARG A 98 1.44 -9.40 15.26
C ARG A 98 0.03 -8.85 14.89
N PRO A 99 -0.94 -8.67 15.82
CA PRO A 99 -2.35 -8.98 15.58
C PRO A 99 -2.93 -8.38 14.29
N ALA A 100 -2.80 -7.08 14.05
CA ALA A 100 -3.41 -6.45 12.89
C ALA A 100 -2.74 -6.83 11.55
N ALA A 101 -1.40 -6.82 11.48
CA ALA A 101 -0.67 -7.14 10.25
C ALA A 101 -0.54 -8.65 10.03
N GLY A 102 -0.52 -9.43 11.12
CA GLY A 102 -0.47 -10.88 11.13
C GLY A 102 -1.78 -11.51 10.66
N HIS A 103 -2.95 -11.01 11.08
CA HIS A 103 -4.24 -11.48 10.55
C HIS A 103 -4.38 -11.20 9.05
N TYR A 104 -4.00 -10.00 8.60
CA TYR A 104 -3.95 -9.66 7.17
C TYR A 104 -3.06 -10.66 6.41
N THR A 105 -1.85 -10.90 6.90
CA THR A 105 -0.87 -11.80 6.28
C THR A 105 -1.41 -13.23 6.17
N GLN A 106 -2.03 -13.73 7.24
CA GLN A 106 -2.62 -15.07 7.27
C GLN A 106 -3.74 -15.22 6.22
N VAL A 107 -4.67 -14.26 6.17
CA VAL A 107 -5.78 -14.28 5.20
C VAL A 107 -5.24 -14.21 3.77
N ARG A 108 -4.29 -13.31 3.49
CA ARG A 108 -3.75 -13.13 2.13
C ARG A 108 -2.93 -14.30 1.63
N LEU A 109 -2.06 -14.86 2.48
CA LEU A 109 -1.34 -16.08 2.10
C LEU A 109 -2.34 -17.19 1.75
N GLN A 110 -3.37 -17.40 2.56
CA GLN A 110 -4.38 -18.43 2.29
C GLN A 110 -5.14 -18.17 0.98
N GLU A 111 -5.55 -16.93 0.71
CA GLU A 111 -6.23 -16.57 -0.55
C GLU A 111 -5.35 -16.79 -1.78
N TYR A 112 -4.07 -16.40 -1.75
CA TYR A 112 -3.15 -16.63 -2.87
C TYR A 112 -2.88 -18.12 -3.10
N TYR A 113 -2.77 -18.91 -2.02
CA TYR A 113 -2.63 -20.36 -2.13
C TYR A 113 -3.87 -21.03 -2.74
N ILE A 114 -5.08 -20.61 -2.36
CA ILE A 114 -6.33 -21.15 -2.92
C ILE A 114 -6.49 -20.72 -4.38
N ALA A 115 -6.19 -19.46 -4.70
CA ALA A 115 -6.32 -18.94 -6.05
C ALA A 115 -5.25 -19.49 -7.01
N GLY A 116 -4.10 -19.92 -6.49
CA GLY A 116 -2.94 -20.33 -7.29
C GLY A 116 -2.30 -19.18 -8.07
N VAL A 117 -2.64 -17.93 -7.75
CA VAL A 117 -2.16 -16.72 -8.43
C VAL A 117 -1.56 -15.78 -7.39
N TRP A 118 -0.31 -15.42 -7.61
CA TRP A 118 0.44 -14.51 -6.74
C TRP A 118 0.42 -13.10 -7.30
N PRO A 119 0.34 -12.06 -6.44
CA PRO A 119 0.32 -10.68 -6.90
C PRO A 119 1.69 -10.25 -7.40
N THR A 120 1.72 -9.46 -8.47
CA THR A 120 2.92 -8.71 -8.84
C THR A 120 3.33 -7.77 -7.71
N TRP A 121 4.60 -7.41 -7.65
CA TRP A 121 5.11 -6.45 -6.66
C TRP A 121 4.32 -5.12 -6.62
N ASP A 122 3.91 -4.61 -7.77
CA ASP A 122 3.13 -3.36 -7.84
C ASP A 122 1.73 -3.52 -7.24
N ASN A 123 1.06 -4.63 -7.53
CA ASN A 123 -0.26 -4.93 -6.96
C ASN A 123 -0.18 -5.15 -5.44
N LEU A 124 0.86 -5.86 -4.98
CA LEU A 124 1.09 -6.11 -3.56
C LEU A 124 1.31 -4.81 -2.78
N LYS A 125 2.05 -3.85 -3.34
CA LYS A 125 2.24 -2.53 -2.69
C LYS A 125 0.92 -1.81 -2.48
N VAL A 126 0.09 -1.72 -3.53
CA VAL A 126 -1.22 -1.05 -3.48
C VAL A 126 -2.09 -1.68 -2.41
N GLU A 127 -2.10 -3.02 -2.35
CA GLU A 127 -2.87 -3.76 -1.37
C GLU A 127 -2.37 -3.48 0.06
N ILE A 128 -1.08 -3.62 0.33
CA ILE A 128 -0.50 -3.36 1.67
C ILE A 128 -0.75 -1.92 2.12
N GLU A 129 -0.60 -0.93 1.23
CA GLU A 129 -0.87 0.48 1.53
C GLU A 129 -2.36 0.78 1.74
N LYS A 130 -3.26 -0.05 1.20
CA LYS A 130 -4.69 0.04 1.47
C LYS A 130 -5.02 -0.42 2.89
N TYR A 131 -4.42 -1.51 3.35
CA TYR A 131 -4.75 -2.13 4.64
C TYR A 131 -3.94 -1.60 5.83
N LEU A 132 -2.65 -1.29 5.63
CA LEU A 132 -1.73 -0.97 6.72
C LEU A 132 -1.42 0.53 6.84
N LYS A 133 -1.64 1.32 5.78
CA LYS A 133 -1.41 2.76 5.87
C LYS A 133 -2.43 3.38 6.85
N PRO A 134 -1.99 4.21 7.82
CA PRO A 134 -2.90 4.81 8.77
C PRO A 134 -3.91 5.71 8.03
N GLN A 135 -5.20 5.40 8.12
CA GLN A 135 -6.24 6.28 7.59
C GLN A 135 -6.14 7.69 8.20
N ALA A 136 -5.72 7.78 9.46
CA ALA A 136 -5.44 9.05 10.13
C ALA A 136 -4.33 9.89 9.45
N GLU A 137 -3.34 9.29 8.77
CA GLU A 137 -2.34 10.05 7.99
C GLU A 137 -2.95 10.59 6.69
N ARG A 138 -3.84 9.81 6.04
CA ARG A 138 -4.62 10.30 4.90
C ARG A 138 -5.54 11.44 5.32
N ASP A 139 -6.24 11.28 6.43
CA ASP A 139 -7.18 12.28 6.95
C ASP A 139 -6.43 13.52 7.49
N TRP A 140 -5.29 13.33 8.16
CA TRP A 140 -4.39 14.41 8.56
C TRP A 140 -3.85 15.15 7.35
N ALA A 141 -3.37 14.45 6.31
CA ALA A 141 -2.86 15.11 5.10
C ALA A 141 -3.97 15.88 4.38
N ARG A 142 -5.19 15.35 4.33
CA ARG A 142 -6.37 16.06 3.82
C ARG A 142 -6.64 17.33 4.64
N GLN A 143 -6.66 17.22 5.98
CA GLN A 143 -6.84 18.38 6.86
C GLN A 143 -5.73 19.42 6.68
N GLN A 144 -4.47 19.00 6.57
CA GLN A 144 -3.36 19.89 6.33
C GLN A 144 -3.51 20.58 4.97
N ILE A 145 -3.76 19.86 3.88
CA ILE A 145 -3.95 20.45 2.54
C ILE A 145 -5.11 21.45 2.53
N CYS A 146 -6.23 21.14 3.18
CA CYS A 146 -7.39 22.04 3.26
C CYS A 146 -7.13 23.29 4.09
N SER A 147 -6.24 23.23 5.09
CA SER A 147 -5.91 24.35 5.98
C SER A 147 -4.61 25.08 5.63
N PHE A 148 -3.79 24.53 4.71
CA PHE A 148 -2.49 25.09 4.36
C PHE A 148 -2.65 26.32 3.48
N LYS A 149 -2.37 27.51 4.04
CA LYS A 149 -2.39 28.78 3.32
C LYS A 149 -0.97 29.31 3.13
N GLN A 150 -0.70 29.93 1.99
CA GLN A 150 0.60 30.55 1.72
C GLN A 150 0.95 31.62 2.76
N GLY A 151 -0.02 32.47 3.13
CA GLY A 151 0.20 33.58 4.05
C GLY A 151 1.37 34.46 3.60
N ASN A 152 2.34 34.67 4.49
CA ASN A 152 3.57 35.43 4.24
C ASN A 152 4.76 34.53 3.80
N MET A 153 4.52 33.25 3.54
CA MET A 153 5.56 32.31 3.12
C MET A 153 6.04 32.64 1.70
N ARG A 154 7.35 32.55 1.46
CA ARG A 154 7.89 32.60 0.10
C ARG A 154 7.26 31.51 -0.77
N THR A 155 6.95 31.87 -2.01
CA THR A 155 6.22 31.02 -2.97
C THR A 155 6.90 29.67 -3.22
N ASP A 156 8.23 29.64 -3.33
CA ASP A 156 9.02 28.42 -3.49
C ASP A 156 8.88 27.45 -2.31
N ASN A 157 8.96 27.97 -1.08
CA ASN A 157 8.77 27.20 0.14
C ASN A 157 7.33 26.69 0.27
N PHE A 158 6.35 27.51 -0.10
CA PHE A 158 4.94 27.12 -0.10
C PHE A 158 4.69 25.97 -1.10
N VAL A 159 5.13 26.13 -2.35
CA VAL A 159 4.98 25.11 -3.40
C VAL A 159 5.68 23.81 -3.00
N THR A 160 6.90 23.88 -2.47
CA THR A 160 7.65 22.70 -2.03
C THR A 160 6.89 21.93 -0.94
N ARG A 161 6.37 22.63 0.07
CA ARG A 161 5.63 22.00 1.18
C ARG A 161 4.27 21.47 0.73
N PHE A 162 3.55 22.24 -0.09
CA PHE A 162 2.24 21.84 -0.59
C PHE A 162 2.33 20.59 -1.46
N LEU A 163 3.34 20.47 -2.35
CA LEU A 163 3.53 19.29 -3.20
C LEU A 163 3.99 18.04 -2.44
N ALA A 164 4.66 18.21 -1.29
CA ALA A 164 5.08 17.09 -0.45
C ALA A 164 3.92 16.46 0.34
N LEU A 165 2.91 17.24 0.71
CA LEU A 165 1.79 16.79 1.56
C LEU A 165 0.95 15.65 0.94
N PRO A 166 0.53 15.70 -0.34
CA PRO A 166 -0.15 14.58 -0.99
C PRO A 166 0.68 13.29 -0.97
N THR A 167 1.99 13.41 -1.23
CA THR A 167 2.91 12.27 -1.23
C THR A 167 3.05 11.65 0.18
N GLN A 168 3.13 12.49 1.22
CA GLN A 168 3.16 12.02 2.62
C GLN A 168 1.85 11.32 3.01
N GLY A 169 0.70 11.92 2.66
CA GLY A 169 -0.62 11.34 2.89
C GLY A 169 -0.93 10.12 2.02
N GLY A 170 -0.21 9.89 0.92
CA GLY A 170 -0.59 8.92 -0.12
C GLY A 170 -1.94 9.27 -0.73
N LEU A 171 -2.11 10.57 -0.99
CA LEU A 171 -3.21 11.14 -1.75
C LEU A 171 -2.71 11.29 -3.20
N GLY A 172 -3.53 10.88 -4.17
CA GLY A 172 -3.26 11.16 -5.57
C GLY A 172 -3.28 12.65 -5.86
N ASN A 173 -2.65 13.07 -6.96
CA ASN A 173 -2.57 14.49 -7.36
C ASN A 173 -3.84 15.01 -8.05
N GLU A 174 -4.92 14.22 -8.04
CA GLU A 174 -6.14 14.43 -8.85
C GLU A 174 -6.80 15.80 -8.62
N HIS A 175 -6.57 16.45 -7.48
CA HIS A 175 -7.11 17.78 -7.14
C HIS A 175 -6.04 18.79 -6.70
N ALA A 176 -4.77 18.54 -7.01
CA ALA A 176 -3.66 19.36 -6.51
C ALA A 176 -3.68 20.81 -7.04
N VAL A 177 -4.16 21.02 -8.27
CA VAL A 177 -4.20 22.35 -8.92
C VAL A 177 -5.28 23.23 -8.31
N GLU A 178 -6.52 22.74 -8.20
CA GLU A 178 -7.65 23.47 -7.60
C GLU A 178 -7.36 23.83 -6.13
N LEU A 179 -6.77 22.90 -5.38
CA LEU A 179 -6.39 23.14 -3.99
C LEU A 179 -5.22 24.12 -3.87
N LEU A 180 -4.31 24.17 -4.85
CA LEU A 180 -3.22 25.13 -4.87
C LEU A 180 -3.74 26.54 -5.19
N GLU A 181 -4.62 26.68 -6.17
CA GLU A 181 -5.25 27.96 -6.53
C GLU A 181 -6.03 28.59 -5.37
N HIS A 182 -6.72 27.77 -4.58
CA HIS A 182 -7.48 28.24 -3.40
C HIS A 182 -6.58 28.61 -2.20
N ASN A 183 -5.31 28.19 -2.20
CA ASN A 183 -4.40 28.31 -1.07
C ASN A 183 -3.21 29.27 -1.30
N VAL A 184 -2.93 29.64 -2.56
CA VAL A 184 -1.94 30.66 -2.96
C VAL A 184 -2.50 32.07 -2.74
N ASN A 185 -1.63 33.01 -2.39
CA ASN A 185 -2.02 34.41 -2.14
C ASN A 185 -2.51 35.08 -3.45
N PRO A 186 -3.70 35.73 -3.47
CA PRO A 186 -4.32 36.28 -4.67
C PRO A 186 -3.43 37.10 -5.63
N PRO A 187 -2.47 37.92 -5.17
CA PRO A 187 -1.58 38.66 -6.07
C PRO A 187 -0.76 37.73 -6.98
N HIS A 188 -0.31 36.58 -6.48
CA HIS A 188 0.50 35.62 -7.24
C HIS A 188 -0.35 34.81 -8.22
N CYS A 189 -1.58 34.41 -7.84
CA CYS A 189 -2.54 33.79 -8.77
C CYS A 189 -2.89 34.75 -9.92
N ARG A 190 -3.06 36.04 -9.62
CA ARG A 190 -3.37 37.07 -10.62
C ARG A 190 -2.22 37.27 -11.60
N THR A 191 -0.96 37.22 -11.15
CA THR A 191 0.22 37.27 -12.02
C THR A 191 0.37 36.02 -12.88
N ALA A 192 0.16 34.82 -12.33
CA ALA A 192 0.25 33.57 -13.08
C ALA A 192 -0.84 33.43 -14.15
N LEU A 193 -2.09 33.80 -13.82
CA LEU A 193 -3.20 33.85 -14.78
C LEU A 193 -2.96 34.93 -15.86
N SER A 194 -2.44 36.10 -15.48
CA SER A 194 -2.08 37.16 -16.43
C SER A 194 -0.94 36.73 -17.36
N ALA A 195 0.08 36.02 -16.84
CA ALA A 195 1.19 35.52 -17.64
C ALA A 195 0.77 34.41 -18.61
N GLY A 196 -0.08 33.47 -18.16
CA GLY A 196 -0.65 32.43 -19.02
C GLY A 196 -1.55 33.01 -20.13
N TYR A 197 -2.33 34.05 -19.82
CA TYR A 197 -3.13 34.77 -20.84
C TYR A 197 -2.25 35.50 -21.87
N GLU A 198 -1.13 36.09 -21.46
CA GLU A 198 -0.20 36.77 -22.38
C GLU A 198 0.66 35.77 -23.21
N GLU A 199 1.03 34.62 -22.65
CA GLU A 199 1.66 33.51 -23.40
C GLU A 199 0.70 32.91 -24.45
N LEU A 200 -0.58 32.78 -24.11
CA LEU A 200 -1.62 32.32 -25.06
C LEU A 200 -1.88 33.33 -26.18
N LYS A 201 -1.75 34.63 -25.93
CA LYS A 201 -1.86 35.69 -26.96
C LYS A 201 -0.65 35.76 -27.89
N THR A 202 0.53 35.45 -27.38
CA THR A 202 1.81 35.58 -28.09
C THR A 202 2.20 34.32 -28.86
N SER A 203 1.56 33.17 -28.59
CA SER A 203 1.77 31.92 -29.34
C SER A 203 0.93 31.87 -30.63
N PRO A 204 1.52 32.00 -31.84
CA PRO A 204 0.78 32.06 -33.11
C PRO A 204 0.04 30.75 -33.44
N LYS A 205 0.37 29.65 -32.77
CA LYS A 205 -0.23 28.32 -32.99
C LYS A 205 -1.60 28.14 -32.33
N GLN A 206 -1.96 28.93 -31.31
CA GLN A 206 -3.21 28.75 -30.54
C GLN A 206 -4.35 29.69 -30.96
N ARG A 207 -4.08 30.76 -31.73
CA ARG A 207 -5.13 31.69 -32.23
C ARG A 207 -6.20 31.03 -33.09
N ARG A 208 -5.91 29.90 -33.76
CA ARG A 208 -6.86 29.24 -34.66
C ARG A 208 -7.89 28.34 -33.96
N ARG A 209 -7.86 28.21 -32.63
CA ARG A 209 -8.80 27.35 -31.88
C ARG A 209 -9.97 28.09 -31.22
N PHE A 210 -9.99 29.43 -31.28
CA PHE A 210 -11.03 30.27 -30.65
C PHE A 210 -11.84 31.13 -31.63
N GLU A 211 -11.65 30.96 -32.96
CA GLU A 211 -12.42 31.64 -34.01
C GLU A 211 -13.31 30.69 -34.84
N LYS A 212 -13.79 29.59 -34.26
CA LYS A 212 -14.88 28.78 -34.84
C LYS A 212 -15.89 28.40 -33.79
#